data_AF-A0A3C0RD14-F1
#
_entry.id   AF-A0A3C0RD14-F1
#
_cell.length_a   1.000
_cell.length_b   1.000
_cell.length_c   1.000
_cell.angle_alpha   90.00
_cell.angle_beta   90.00
_cell.angle_gamma   90.00
#
_symmetry.space_group_name_H-M   'P 1'
#
loop_
_entity.id
_entity.type
_entity.pdbx_description
1 polymer ?
#
loop_
_entity_poly.entity_id
_entity_poly.type
_entity_poly.pdbx_seq_one_letter_code
_entity_poly.pdbx_strand_id
1 'polypeptide(L)'
;MIEAASGLFLEATSNQGEVVVGEQLRTQVWGLARTGVQVQIQRLLFADKDSVVNQTLGANRNWQFTRTVTVTQQYQSTQPYWLQKPLNKGMFQIDDQQLIGDAENVSLNSVVFELSINGVPMRIAKPIRYKFTDPVKGELYQPLYIKPAVEISFKSDAYLVNGKMPQLQLNIVSNSNSAIDDVQLKLAAGKAAQLITLASLKAGEQRSITVTLDKQLAAESVLTAEVAWSNQVANQKGRTIAYDHIPLIYYTQPAQTRLSKVEMVTKGKKIGYIAGAGDKLPQALEQMGYEVKVLHEDDFTPAVLNGLDAIITGVRAYNIHEYLSAKYDALMAYIQQGGNLIVQYNTNNQIGPVKAKIGPFPFTITRTRVTEEDAGVNFLLPEHPVLNTPNKITVKDFEGWIQERSIYHAEGIDPAFAAPLGMNDQGEKENNGSLIIAPYGKGNFVYTGLVFFRELPAGVPGAYRLMANLIALPKNK
;
A
#
# COMPACT_ATOMS: atom_id res chain seq x y z
N MET A 1 29.82 -15.64 20.03
CA MET A 1 30.68 -16.85 20.11
C MET A 1 30.77 -17.40 21.53
N ILE A 2 31.02 -16.60 22.57
CA ILE A 2 31.16 -17.06 23.97
C ILE A 2 29.86 -17.67 24.55
N GLU A 3 28.69 -17.07 24.29
CA GLU A 3 27.40 -17.61 24.76
C GLU A 3 27.15 -19.02 24.20
N ALA A 4 27.25 -19.18 22.87
CA ALA A 4 27.06 -20.47 22.22
C ALA A 4 28.09 -21.52 22.66
N ALA A 5 29.38 -21.13 22.77
CA ALA A 5 30.45 -22.04 23.17
C ALA A 5 30.35 -22.48 24.65
N SER A 6 29.78 -21.66 25.53
CA SER A 6 29.55 -22.02 26.94
C SER A 6 28.29 -22.85 27.17
N GLY A 7 27.47 -23.07 26.14
CA GLY A 7 26.16 -23.71 26.31
C GLY A 7 25.21 -22.89 27.19
N LEU A 8 25.45 -21.58 27.28
CA LEU A 8 24.57 -20.63 27.95
C LEU A 8 23.44 -20.23 26.98
N PHE A 9 22.21 -20.33 27.46
CA PHE A 9 21.04 -19.81 26.76
C PHE A 9 20.41 -18.72 27.63
N LEU A 10 20.26 -17.52 27.06
CA LEU A 10 19.57 -16.39 27.67
C LEU A 10 18.45 -15.90 26.77
N GLU A 11 17.34 -15.52 27.36
CA GLU A 11 16.17 -15.07 26.63
C GLU A 11 15.39 -14.03 27.42
N ALA A 12 14.76 -13.09 26.71
CA ALA A 12 13.78 -12.14 27.25
C ALA A 12 12.54 -12.16 26.35
N THR A 13 11.38 -12.51 26.92
CA THR A 13 10.13 -12.67 26.17
C THR A 13 8.96 -11.95 26.83
N SER A 14 7.94 -11.67 26.03
CA SER A 14 6.63 -11.21 26.49
C SER A 14 5.55 -12.10 25.88
N ASN A 15 4.38 -12.14 26.53
CA ASN A 15 3.15 -12.70 25.97
C ASN A 15 2.33 -11.66 25.20
N GLN A 16 2.84 -10.43 25.05
CA GLN A 16 2.24 -9.37 24.25
C GLN A 16 3.10 -9.15 23.00
N GLY A 17 2.47 -9.25 21.82
CA GLY A 17 3.07 -8.93 20.51
C GLY A 17 3.25 -7.45 20.26
N GLU A 18 2.40 -6.66 20.90
CA GLU A 18 2.20 -5.25 20.61
C GLU A 18 1.97 -4.51 21.93
N VAL A 19 2.50 -3.30 22.05
CA VAL A 19 2.37 -2.48 23.25
C VAL A 19 2.43 -1.00 22.90
N VAL A 20 1.71 -0.16 23.63
CA VAL A 20 1.70 1.29 23.45
C VAL A 20 2.59 1.96 24.50
N VAL A 21 3.23 3.08 24.13
CA VAL A 21 4.00 3.90 25.07
C VAL A 21 3.10 4.40 26.22
N GLY A 22 3.53 4.18 27.45
CA GLY A 22 2.79 4.45 28.69
C GLY A 22 2.23 3.18 29.33
N GLU A 23 2.13 2.08 28.59
CA GLU A 23 1.56 0.83 29.08
C GLU A 23 2.57 -0.06 29.81
N GLN A 24 2.05 -1.07 30.49
CA GLN A 24 2.84 -2.06 31.20
C GLN A 24 3.13 -3.25 30.29
N LEU A 25 4.41 -3.62 30.20
CA LEU A 25 4.89 -4.79 29.49
C LEU A 25 5.40 -5.82 30.49
N ARG A 26 4.71 -6.97 30.57
CA ARG A 26 5.22 -8.10 31.36
C ARG A 26 6.31 -8.80 30.57
N THR A 27 7.52 -8.81 31.12
CA THR A 27 8.71 -9.42 30.52
C THR A 27 9.16 -10.61 31.38
N GLN A 28 9.24 -11.78 30.77
CA GLN A 28 9.83 -12.99 31.35
C GLN A 28 11.25 -13.16 30.83
N VAL A 29 12.17 -13.43 31.74
CA VAL A 29 13.59 -13.61 31.46
C VAL A 29 13.95 -15.04 31.81
N TRP A 30 14.64 -15.72 30.90
CA TRP A 30 15.09 -17.09 31.07
C TRP A 30 16.60 -17.19 30.99
N GLY A 31 17.17 -18.09 31.79
CA GLY A 31 18.58 -18.43 31.76
C GLY A 31 18.79 -19.93 31.96
N LEU A 32 19.65 -20.53 31.16
CA LEU A 32 20.02 -21.93 31.24
C LEU A 32 21.50 -22.09 30.93
N ALA A 33 22.28 -22.53 31.93
CA ALA A 33 23.64 -23.02 31.70
C ALA A 33 23.57 -24.53 31.45
N ARG A 34 23.64 -24.97 30.18
CA ARG A 34 23.54 -26.40 29.83
C ARG A 34 24.75 -27.19 30.30
N THR A 35 25.91 -26.55 30.25
CA THR A 35 27.17 -27.09 30.75
C THR A 35 27.32 -26.75 32.23
N GLY A 36 28.18 -27.46 32.95
CA GLY A 36 28.53 -27.13 34.35
C GLY A 36 29.35 -25.86 34.53
N VAL A 37 29.42 -24.98 33.51
CA VAL A 37 30.12 -23.69 33.58
C VAL A 37 29.49 -22.81 34.64
N GLN A 38 30.32 -22.17 35.46
CA GLN A 38 29.84 -21.30 36.53
C GLN A 38 29.37 -19.97 35.95
N VAL A 39 28.05 -19.82 35.80
CA VAL A 39 27.41 -18.59 35.36
C VAL A 39 26.64 -17.98 36.52
N GLN A 40 26.94 -16.73 36.85
CA GLN A 40 26.20 -15.93 37.83
C GLN A 40 25.57 -14.73 37.14
N ILE A 41 24.25 -14.59 37.24
CA ILE A 41 23.51 -13.39 36.83
C ILE A 41 23.54 -12.41 37.99
N GLN A 42 24.27 -11.31 37.83
CA GLN A 42 24.45 -10.31 38.87
C GLN A 42 23.30 -9.29 38.82
N ARG A 43 23.05 -8.72 37.63
CA ARG A 43 22.00 -7.72 37.41
C ARG A 43 21.29 -7.93 36.08
N LEU A 44 20.04 -7.49 36.05
CA LEU A 44 19.26 -7.31 34.83
C LEU A 44 18.93 -5.83 34.68
N LEU A 45 19.28 -5.24 33.54
CA LEU A 45 18.93 -3.87 33.20
C LEU A 45 17.81 -3.90 32.15
N PHE A 46 16.67 -3.32 32.51
CA PHE A 46 15.58 -3.01 31.60
C PHE A 46 15.64 -1.52 31.25
N ALA A 47 14.87 -1.08 30.25
CA ALA A 47 14.91 0.31 29.78
C ALA A 47 14.62 1.33 30.89
N ASP A 48 13.61 1.10 31.74
CA ASP A 48 13.16 2.03 32.77
C ASP A 48 13.67 1.70 34.18
N LYS A 49 14.16 0.48 34.41
CA LYS A 49 14.50 -0.04 35.76
C LYS A 49 15.59 -1.10 35.71
N ASP A 50 16.29 -1.29 36.82
CA ASP A 50 17.25 -2.37 37.02
C ASP A 50 16.83 -3.33 38.16
N SER A 51 17.37 -4.53 38.17
CA SER A 51 17.14 -5.54 39.21
C SER A 51 18.46 -6.19 39.57
N VAL A 52 18.81 -6.14 40.85
CA VAL A 52 19.87 -6.98 41.41
C VAL A 52 19.30 -8.38 41.60
N VAL A 53 19.98 -9.37 41.03
CA VAL A 53 19.55 -10.78 41.05
C VAL A 53 20.51 -11.62 41.87
N ASN A 54 21.82 -11.52 41.60
CA ASN A 54 22.88 -12.31 42.25
C ASN A 54 22.62 -13.83 42.29
N GLN A 55 22.11 -14.39 41.20
CA GLN A 55 21.77 -15.81 41.09
C GLN A 55 22.82 -16.59 40.31
N THR A 56 23.34 -17.66 40.90
CA THR A 56 24.13 -18.68 40.17
C THR A 56 23.20 -19.64 39.46
N LEU A 57 23.42 -19.85 38.16
CA LEU A 57 22.65 -20.79 37.36
C LEU A 57 23.09 -22.22 37.69
N GLY A 58 22.12 -23.10 37.95
CA GLY A 58 22.38 -24.53 38.12
C GLY A 58 22.64 -25.21 36.77
N ALA A 59 23.55 -26.17 36.76
CA ALA A 59 23.85 -26.96 35.56
C ALA A 59 22.58 -27.65 35.03
N ASN A 60 22.27 -27.41 33.77
CA ASN A 60 21.10 -27.87 33.04
C ASN A 60 19.76 -27.65 33.77
N ARG A 61 19.65 -26.56 34.54
CA ARG A 61 18.41 -26.15 35.22
C ARG A 61 17.93 -24.80 34.70
N ASN A 62 16.66 -24.74 34.33
CA ASN A 62 16.04 -23.49 33.93
C ASN A 62 15.93 -22.54 35.12
N TRP A 63 16.43 -21.34 34.93
CA TRP A 63 16.16 -20.20 35.79
C TRP A 63 15.20 -19.26 35.08
N GLN A 64 14.27 -18.69 35.84
CA GLN A 64 13.30 -17.73 35.33
C GLN A 64 13.19 -16.54 36.28
N PHE A 65 12.96 -15.37 35.70
CA PHE A 65 12.65 -14.13 36.40
C PHE A 65 11.56 -13.39 35.63
N THR A 66 10.63 -12.75 36.31
CA THR A 66 9.57 -11.98 35.66
C THR A 66 9.56 -10.57 36.21
N ARG A 67 9.43 -9.59 35.32
CA ARG A 67 9.27 -8.20 35.69
C ARG A 67 8.30 -7.50 34.76
N THR A 68 7.47 -6.63 35.34
CA THR A 68 6.66 -5.70 34.58
C THR A 68 7.38 -4.36 34.49
N VAL A 69 7.56 -3.87 33.27
CA VAL A 69 8.24 -2.62 32.95
C VAL A 69 7.25 -1.67 32.28
N THR A 70 7.43 -0.36 32.50
CA THR A 70 6.64 0.63 31.77
C THR A 70 7.30 0.87 30.42
N VAL A 71 6.53 0.81 29.33
CA VAL A 71 7.02 1.20 28.00
C VAL A 71 7.11 2.72 27.97
N THR A 72 8.32 3.25 27.96
CA THR A 72 8.59 4.70 27.94
C THR A 72 8.94 5.18 26.53
N GLN A 73 9.10 6.48 26.35
CA GLN A 73 9.61 7.08 25.10
C GLN A 73 11.05 6.64 24.74
N GLN A 74 11.77 5.99 25.67
CA GLN A 74 13.09 5.41 25.39
C GLN A 74 13.00 4.12 24.57
N TYR A 75 11.83 3.47 24.53
CA TYR A 75 11.64 2.32 23.67
C TYR A 75 11.68 2.78 22.21
N GLN A 76 12.63 2.23 21.47
CA GLN A 76 12.84 2.56 20.07
C GLN A 76 11.79 1.85 19.22
N SER A 77 11.36 2.50 18.14
CA SER A 77 10.46 1.87 17.17
C SER A 77 11.10 0.61 16.60
N THR A 78 10.39 -0.50 16.65
CA THR A 78 10.85 -1.79 16.12
C THR A 78 10.55 -1.97 14.64
N GLN A 79 10.00 -0.94 13.98
CA GLN A 79 9.84 -0.93 12.52
C GLN A 79 11.22 -0.93 11.84
N PRO A 80 11.38 -1.60 10.68
CA PRO A 80 12.66 -1.66 9.98
C PRO A 80 13.24 -0.26 9.71
N TYR A 81 14.55 -0.07 9.97
CA TYR A 81 15.22 1.23 9.86
C TYR A 81 15.04 1.87 8.47
N TRP A 82 15.06 1.06 7.42
CA TRP A 82 14.88 1.48 6.03
C TRP A 82 13.44 1.88 5.67
N LEU A 83 12.45 1.60 6.55
CA LEU A 83 11.05 2.05 6.41
C LEU A 83 10.71 3.28 7.26
N GLN A 84 11.63 3.78 8.08
CA GLN A 84 11.35 4.90 8.98
C GLN A 84 11.11 6.22 8.25
N LYS A 85 11.71 6.39 7.08
CA LYS A 85 11.59 7.59 6.25
C LYS A 85 10.77 7.31 4.99
N PRO A 86 10.07 8.33 4.45
CA PRO A 86 9.44 8.21 3.14
C PRO A 86 10.45 7.83 2.05
N LEU A 87 9.98 7.07 1.06
CA LEU A 87 10.76 6.76 -0.15
C LEU A 87 11.13 8.04 -0.90
N ASN A 88 12.33 8.06 -1.47
CA ASN A 88 12.81 9.11 -2.34
C ASN A 88 13.16 8.54 -3.72
N LYS A 89 12.32 8.83 -4.74
CA LYS A 89 12.50 8.35 -6.12
C LYS A 89 12.85 6.85 -6.21
N GLY A 90 12.15 6.02 -5.42
CA GLY A 90 12.36 4.57 -5.40
C GLY A 90 13.48 4.07 -4.48
N MET A 91 14.19 4.95 -3.77
CA MET A 91 15.23 4.58 -2.79
C MET A 91 14.76 4.82 -1.36
N PHE A 92 15.23 3.96 -0.44
CA PHE A 92 15.07 4.19 1.00
C PHE A 92 16.05 5.29 1.46
N GLN A 93 15.57 6.19 2.31
CA GLN A 93 16.42 7.20 2.94
C GLN A 93 16.93 6.66 4.27
N ILE A 94 18.25 6.53 4.40
CA ILE A 94 18.93 6.03 5.60
C ILE A 94 20.01 7.06 5.98
N ASP A 95 19.76 7.81 7.05
CA ASP A 95 20.65 8.88 7.50
C ASP A 95 21.92 8.33 8.17
N ASP A 96 21.80 7.22 8.90
CA ASP A 96 22.92 6.54 9.55
C ASP A 96 23.50 5.43 8.67
N GLN A 97 24.66 5.69 8.09
CA GLN A 97 25.37 4.75 7.22
C GLN A 97 25.80 3.46 7.94
N GLN A 98 25.92 3.47 9.28
CA GLN A 98 26.31 2.27 10.02
C GLN A 98 25.24 1.19 10.02
N LEU A 99 23.98 1.55 9.74
CA LEU A 99 22.88 0.59 9.60
C LEU A 99 22.90 -0.14 8.25
N ILE A 100 23.63 0.38 7.25
CA ILE A 100 23.65 -0.20 5.91
C ILE A 100 24.40 -1.53 5.94
N GLY A 101 23.71 -2.60 5.53
CA GLY A 101 24.23 -3.97 5.52
C GLY A 101 23.60 -4.85 6.61
N ASP A 102 23.01 -4.25 7.64
CA ASP A 102 22.23 -4.99 8.63
C ASP A 102 20.88 -5.39 8.03
N ALA A 103 20.55 -6.68 8.11
CA ALA A 103 19.28 -7.22 7.60
C ALA A 103 18.10 -6.85 8.51
N GLU A 104 18.35 -6.63 9.80
CA GLU A 104 17.36 -6.31 10.83
C GLU A 104 17.86 -5.13 11.69
N ASN A 105 16.97 -4.52 12.47
CA ASN A 105 17.36 -3.49 13.42
C ASN A 105 18.31 -4.05 14.49
N VAL A 106 19.36 -3.31 14.83
CA VAL A 106 20.29 -3.68 15.90
C VAL A 106 19.57 -3.67 17.26
N SER A 107 19.40 -4.86 17.85
CA SER A 107 18.90 -5.18 19.22
C SER A 107 18.16 -4.06 20.00
N LEU A 108 17.09 -3.54 19.43
CA LEU A 108 16.23 -2.54 20.08
C LEU A 108 15.46 -3.17 21.25
N ASN A 109 15.13 -2.36 22.27
CA ASN A 109 14.26 -2.75 23.39
C ASN A 109 14.70 -4.05 24.07
N SER A 110 15.94 -4.07 24.55
CA SER A 110 16.59 -5.26 25.12
C SER A 110 16.64 -5.27 26.65
N VAL A 111 16.72 -6.47 27.21
CA VAL A 111 17.19 -6.69 28.59
C VAL A 111 18.70 -6.94 28.54
N VAL A 112 19.48 -6.14 29.27
CA VAL A 112 20.92 -6.34 29.40
C VAL A 112 21.19 -7.19 30.63
N PHE A 113 21.81 -8.34 30.41
CA PHE A 113 22.30 -9.23 31.45
C PHE A 113 23.71 -8.79 31.81
N GLU A 114 23.93 -8.45 33.08
CA GLU A 114 25.27 -8.31 33.65
C GLU A 114 25.56 -9.60 34.42
N LEU A 115 26.48 -10.39 33.89
CA LEU A 115 26.78 -11.73 34.37
C LEU A 115 28.28 -11.93 34.58
N SER A 116 28.63 -12.92 35.38
CA SER A 116 29.98 -13.42 35.53
C SER A 116 30.03 -14.86 35.03
N ILE A 117 30.91 -15.16 34.06
CA ILE A 117 31.18 -16.52 33.61
C ILE A 117 32.58 -16.90 34.07
N ASN A 118 32.68 -17.87 34.97
CA ASN A 118 33.94 -18.29 35.61
C ASN A 118 34.74 -17.10 36.19
N GLY A 119 34.05 -16.12 36.78
CA GLY A 119 34.68 -14.91 37.35
C GLY A 119 34.88 -13.76 36.36
N VAL A 120 34.69 -13.97 35.05
CA VAL A 120 34.85 -12.92 34.03
C VAL A 120 33.52 -12.17 33.85
N PRO A 121 33.49 -10.84 34.08
CA PRO A 121 32.28 -10.05 33.86
C PRO A 121 31.96 -9.94 32.37
N MET A 122 30.69 -10.10 32.02
CA MET A 122 30.17 -9.97 30.67
C MET A 122 28.83 -9.25 30.66
N ARG A 123 28.58 -8.54 29.55
CA ARG A 123 27.29 -7.89 29.28
C ARG A 123 26.73 -8.47 28.00
N ILE A 124 25.53 -9.04 28.09
CA ILE A 124 24.82 -9.64 26.95
C ILE A 124 23.44 -9.00 26.86
N ALA A 125 23.11 -8.39 25.73
CA ALA A 125 21.78 -7.84 25.47
C ALA A 125 20.90 -8.88 24.77
N LYS A 126 19.67 -9.06 25.23
CA LYS A 126 18.65 -9.85 24.54
C LYS A 126 17.42 -8.99 24.23
N PRO A 127 17.00 -8.88 22.97
CA PRO A 127 15.78 -8.15 22.63
C PRO A 127 14.57 -8.81 23.28
N ILE A 128 13.64 -8.01 23.78
CA ILE A 128 12.36 -8.54 24.27
C ILE A 128 11.55 -8.98 23.06
N ARG A 129 11.19 -10.27 23.00
CA ARG A 129 10.43 -10.86 21.89
C ARG A 129 9.08 -11.36 22.34
N TYR A 130 8.07 -11.25 21.50
CA TYR A 130 6.81 -11.95 21.70
C TYR A 130 7.00 -13.43 21.44
N LYS A 131 6.66 -14.27 22.42
CA LYS A 131 6.72 -15.72 22.31
C LYS A 131 5.32 -16.31 22.47
N PHE A 132 4.93 -17.15 21.52
CA PHE A 132 3.65 -17.86 21.56
C PHE A 132 3.77 -19.24 20.93
N THR A 133 2.78 -20.10 21.17
CA THR A 133 2.73 -21.45 20.61
C THR A 133 1.68 -21.51 19.50
N ASP A 134 2.11 -21.90 18.31
CA ASP A 134 1.25 -22.25 17.20
C ASP A 134 1.00 -23.77 17.20
N PRO A 135 -0.26 -24.25 17.05
CA PRO A 135 -0.58 -25.68 17.08
C PRO A 135 0.14 -26.52 16.02
N VAL A 136 0.55 -25.91 14.91
CA VAL A 136 1.20 -26.58 13.77
C VAL A 136 2.70 -26.31 13.78
N LYS A 137 3.11 -25.07 14.02
CA LYS A 137 4.51 -24.62 13.91
C LYS A 137 5.29 -24.70 15.22
N GLY A 138 4.63 -24.96 16.35
CA GLY A 138 5.26 -25.04 17.66
C GLY A 138 5.56 -23.67 18.26
N GLU A 139 6.65 -23.54 19.01
CA GLU A 139 7.05 -22.26 19.61
C GLU A 139 7.55 -21.28 18.55
N LEU A 140 6.90 -20.13 18.47
CA LEU A 140 7.24 -19.05 17.56
C LEU A 140 7.66 -17.80 18.32
N TYR A 141 8.54 -17.04 17.67
CA TYR A 141 9.07 -15.78 18.15
C TYR A 141 8.75 -14.68 17.15
N GLN A 142 8.29 -13.54 17.65
CA GLN A 142 8.11 -12.32 16.89
C GLN A 142 8.77 -11.14 17.62
N PRO A 143 9.20 -10.10 16.90
CA PRO A 143 9.58 -8.84 17.53
C PRO A 143 8.43 -8.27 18.35
N LEU A 144 8.77 -7.56 19.42
CA LEU A 144 7.80 -6.74 20.15
C LEU A 144 7.53 -5.45 19.36
N TYR A 145 6.27 -5.15 19.08
CA TYR A 145 5.89 -3.94 18.34
C TYR A 145 5.46 -2.81 19.25
N ILE A 146 6.12 -1.66 19.13
CA ILE A 146 5.69 -0.43 19.78
C ILE A 146 4.71 0.28 18.85
N LYS A 147 3.42 0.26 19.19
CA LYS A 147 2.37 0.88 18.38
C LYS A 147 2.03 2.29 18.88
N PRO A 148 1.64 3.22 17.98
CA PRO A 148 0.97 4.45 18.39
C PRO A 148 -0.31 4.13 19.16
N ALA A 149 -0.64 4.91 20.18
CA ALA A 149 -1.87 4.72 20.96
C ALA A 149 -3.14 4.85 20.10
N VAL A 150 -3.09 5.75 19.12
CA VAL A 150 -4.11 5.93 18.09
C VAL A 150 -3.43 5.86 16.74
N GLU A 151 -4.05 5.20 15.78
CA GLU A 151 -3.69 5.27 14.36
C GLU A 151 -4.84 5.87 13.58
N ILE A 152 -4.51 6.60 12.52
CA ILE A 152 -5.49 7.20 11.63
C ILE A 152 -5.09 6.99 10.17
N SER A 153 -6.04 6.53 9.36
CA SER A 153 -5.83 6.28 7.95
C SER A 153 -6.99 6.82 7.12
N PHE A 154 -6.66 7.36 5.94
CA PHE A 154 -7.63 7.65 4.91
C PHE A 154 -7.96 6.37 4.16
N LYS A 155 -9.24 6.18 3.79
CA LYS A 155 -9.67 5.04 2.97
C LYS A 155 -9.03 5.06 1.57
N SER A 156 -8.81 6.24 1.01
CA SER A 156 -8.21 6.44 -0.31
C SER A 156 -6.87 7.18 -0.20
N ASP A 157 -5.90 6.78 -1.01
CA ASP A 157 -4.59 7.45 -1.11
C ASP A 157 -4.68 8.81 -1.84
N ALA A 158 -5.73 9.01 -2.63
CA ALA A 158 -6.10 10.28 -3.22
C ALA A 158 -7.63 10.49 -3.21
N TYR A 159 -8.04 11.75 -3.06
CA TYR A 159 -9.41 12.23 -3.20
C TYR A 159 -9.52 13.29 -4.30
N LEU A 160 -10.51 13.14 -5.17
CA LEU A 160 -10.77 14.11 -6.25
C LEU A 160 -11.58 15.32 -5.79
N VAL A 161 -11.15 16.50 -6.22
CA VAL A 161 -11.91 17.76 -6.13
C VAL A 161 -12.27 18.17 -7.56
N ASN A 162 -13.51 17.89 -7.97
CA ASN A 162 -14.06 18.27 -9.28
C ASN A 162 -15.31 19.14 -9.07
N GLY A 163 -15.11 20.45 -8.91
CA GLY A 163 -16.19 21.43 -8.63
C GLY A 163 -16.89 21.30 -7.27
N LYS A 164 -16.83 20.11 -6.63
CA LYS A 164 -17.38 19.79 -5.32
C LYS A 164 -16.30 19.18 -4.41
N MET A 165 -16.40 19.49 -3.13
CA MET A 165 -15.54 18.88 -2.10
C MET A 165 -15.88 17.40 -1.90
N PRO A 166 -14.87 16.52 -1.84
CA PRO A 166 -15.09 15.11 -1.58
C PRO A 166 -15.55 14.88 -0.14
N GLN A 167 -16.26 13.77 0.07
CA GLN A 167 -16.46 13.21 1.41
C GLN A 167 -15.29 12.27 1.74
N LEU A 168 -14.59 12.56 2.82
CA LEU A 168 -13.45 11.79 3.27
C LEU A 168 -13.92 10.67 4.17
N GLN A 169 -13.47 9.45 3.92
CA GLN A 169 -13.65 8.33 4.84
C GLN A 169 -12.32 8.10 5.57
N LEU A 170 -12.36 8.21 6.90
CA LEU A 170 -11.21 7.98 7.77
C LEU A 170 -11.49 6.79 8.68
N ASN A 171 -10.48 5.98 8.92
CA ASN A 171 -10.47 4.93 9.92
C ASN A 171 -9.55 5.34 11.06
N ILE A 172 -10.07 5.34 12.28
CA ILE A 172 -9.33 5.62 13.51
C ILE A 172 -9.31 4.33 14.31
N VAL A 173 -8.12 3.92 14.75
CA VAL A 173 -7.90 2.70 15.53
C VAL A 173 -7.26 3.10 16.86
N SER A 174 -7.86 2.70 17.97
CA SER A 174 -7.26 2.79 19.30
C SER A 174 -6.50 1.50 19.59
N ASN A 175 -5.18 1.58 19.72
CA ASN A 175 -4.33 0.46 20.17
C ASN A 175 -4.16 0.44 21.69
N SER A 176 -4.70 1.43 22.40
CA SER A 176 -4.62 1.55 23.86
C SER A 176 -5.47 0.49 24.56
N ASN A 177 -4.96 -0.03 25.68
CA ASN A 177 -5.70 -0.90 26.61
C ASN A 177 -6.70 -0.13 27.49
N SER A 178 -6.72 1.20 27.40
CA SER A 178 -7.66 2.08 28.12
C SER A 178 -8.43 2.98 27.16
N ALA A 179 -9.61 3.44 27.59
CA ALA A 179 -10.38 4.42 26.82
C ALA A 179 -9.61 5.74 26.66
N ILE A 180 -9.86 6.42 25.54
CA ILE A 180 -9.28 7.71 25.19
C ILE A 180 -10.41 8.72 25.06
N ASP A 181 -10.45 9.69 25.97
CA ASP A 181 -11.45 10.76 26.02
C ASP A 181 -10.95 12.04 25.33
N ASP A 182 -11.85 13.02 25.16
CA ASP A 182 -11.57 14.35 24.59
C ASP A 182 -10.83 14.32 23.24
N VAL A 183 -11.26 13.41 22.38
CA VAL A 183 -10.62 13.14 21.09
C VAL A 183 -10.92 14.26 20.08
N GLN A 184 -9.87 14.90 19.58
CA GLN A 184 -9.97 15.92 18.55
C GLN A 184 -9.26 15.47 17.26
N LEU A 185 -10.00 15.40 16.16
CA LEU A 185 -9.44 15.23 14.83
C LEU A 185 -9.10 16.60 14.23
N LYS A 186 -7.87 16.75 13.76
CA LYS A 186 -7.40 17.87 12.95
C LYS A 186 -7.08 17.37 11.55
N LEU A 187 -7.77 17.93 10.56
CA LEU A 187 -7.41 17.81 9.15
C LEU A 187 -6.68 19.09 8.74
N ALA A 188 -5.48 18.96 8.16
CA ALA A 188 -4.68 20.11 7.79
C ALA A 188 -4.09 19.98 6.38
N ALA A 189 -4.05 21.10 5.67
CA ALA A 189 -3.44 21.21 4.36
C ALA A 189 -2.74 22.58 4.30
N GLY A 190 -1.41 22.58 4.22
CA GLY A 190 -0.60 23.80 4.35
C GLY A 190 -0.86 24.52 5.68
N LYS A 191 -1.28 25.78 5.61
CA LYS A 191 -1.64 26.59 6.79
C LYS A 191 -3.10 26.45 7.22
N ALA A 192 -3.96 25.88 6.38
CA ALA A 192 -5.37 25.70 6.68
C ALA A 192 -5.58 24.45 7.54
N ALA A 193 -6.54 24.51 8.46
CA ALA A 193 -6.92 23.39 9.31
C ALA A 193 -8.43 23.38 9.59
N GLN A 194 -8.98 22.19 9.75
CA GLN A 194 -10.34 21.92 10.19
C GLN A 194 -10.28 21.02 11.41
N LEU A 195 -10.93 21.43 12.50
CA LEU A 195 -10.98 20.72 13.77
C LEU A 195 -12.36 20.09 13.95
N ILE A 196 -12.38 18.83 14.40
CA ILE A 196 -13.59 18.03 14.57
C ILE A 196 -13.48 17.32 15.91
N THR A 197 -14.41 17.60 16.83
CA THR A 197 -14.52 16.85 18.08
C THR A 197 -15.16 15.50 17.81
N LEU A 198 -14.53 14.44 18.28
CA LEU A 198 -15.03 13.07 18.19
C LEU A 198 -15.49 12.59 19.57
N ALA A 199 -16.38 11.59 19.59
CA ALA A 199 -16.67 10.86 20.82
C ALA A 199 -15.42 10.10 21.31
N SER A 200 -15.37 9.79 22.61
CA SER A 200 -14.29 8.99 23.18
C SER A 200 -14.12 7.65 22.47
N LEU A 201 -12.88 7.17 22.39
CA LEU A 201 -12.54 5.87 21.80
C LEU A 201 -12.42 4.84 22.93
N LYS A 202 -13.10 3.71 22.80
CA LYS A 202 -12.91 2.58 23.73
C LYS A 202 -11.56 1.91 23.48
N ALA A 203 -11.08 1.17 24.48
CA ALA A 203 -9.89 0.33 24.33
C ALA A 203 -10.07 -0.64 23.15
N GLY A 204 -9.09 -0.70 22.25
CA GLY A 204 -9.15 -1.55 21.04
C GLY A 204 -10.19 -1.15 20.00
N GLU A 205 -10.87 0.00 20.12
CA GLU A 205 -11.92 0.40 19.18
C GLU A 205 -11.36 0.72 17.79
N GLN A 206 -12.04 0.22 16.76
CA GLN A 206 -11.90 0.71 15.39
C GLN A 206 -13.17 1.45 14.99
N ARG A 207 -13.00 2.70 14.53
CA ARG A 207 -14.10 3.58 14.12
C ARG A 207 -13.87 4.14 12.73
N SER A 208 -14.84 3.96 11.83
CA SER A 208 -14.89 4.65 10.55
C SER A 208 -15.77 5.88 10.65
N ILE A 209 -15.29 7.02 10.17
CA ILE A 209 -16.03 8.28 10.14
C ILE A 209 -16.02 8.87 8.73
N THR A 210 -17.09 9.58 8.39
CA THR A 210 -17.19 10.35 7.15
C THR A 210 -17.12 11.83 7.49
N VAL A 211 -16.21 12.56 6.86
CA VAL A 211 -15.98 13.99 7.08
C VAL A 211 -16.21 14.75 5.79
N THR A 212 -16.96 15.85 5.86
CA THR A 212 -17.03 16.82 4.76
C THR A 212 -15.90 17.82 4.93
N LEU A 213 -15.05 17.94 3.92
CA LEU A 213 -13.87 18.79 3.96
C LEU A 213 -14.24 20.27 3.69
N ASP A 214 -13.69 21.18 4.49
CA ASP A 214 -13.85 22.62 4.27
C ASP A 214 -13.15 23.08 3.00
N LYS A 215 -13.78 23.99 2.26
CA LYS A 215 -13.27 24.50 0.96
C LYS A 215 -11.86 25.09 1.05
N GLN A 216 -11.49 25.67 2.20
CA GLN A 216 -10.17 26.26 2.43
C GLN A 216 -9.02 25.22 2.37
N LEU A 217 -9.32 23.95 2.62
CA LEU A 217 -8.34 22.86 2.58
C LEU A 217 -8.10 22.33 1.16
N ALA A 218 -8.93 22.75 0.18
CA ALA A 218 -8.83 22.28 -1.21
C ALA A 218 -7.68 22.92 -2.02
N ALA A 219 -7.03 23.95 -1.48
CA ALA A 219 -5.99 24.71 -2.18
C ALA A 219 -4.65 23.95 -2.26
N GLU A 220 -4.45 22.99 -1.36
CA GLU A 220 -3.19 22.28 -1.20
C GLU A 220 -3.32 20.84 -1.69
N SER A 221 -2.20 20.27 -2.14
CA SER A 221 -2.19 18.93 -2.75
C SER A 221 -2.13 17.78 -1.74
N VAL A 222 -1.73 18.05 -0.50
CA VAL A 222 -1.56 17.03 0.55
C VAL A 222 -2.41 17.41 1.76
N LEU A 223 -3.26 16.48 2.19
CA LEU A 223 -4.07 16.58 3.39
C LEU A 223 -3.54 15.61 4.43
N THR A 224 -3.19 16.11 5.61
CA THR A 224 -2.77 15.32 6.77
C THR A 224 -3.88 15.21 7.79
N ALA A 225 -3.96 14.07 8.49
CA ALA A 225 -4.84 13.86 9.62
C ALA A 225 -4.05 13.65 10.90
N GLU A 226 -4.54 14.25 11.97
CA GLU A 226 -3.96 14.18 13.30
C GLU A 226 -5.08 13.99 14.33
N VAL A 227 -4.90 13.09 15.28
CA VAL A 227 -5.80 12.91 16.42
C VAL A 227 -5.06 13.36 17.66
N ALA A 228 -5.61 14.33 18.38
CA ALA A 228 -5.10 14.82 19.65
C ALA A 228 -6.02 14.39 20.79
N TRP A 229 -5.43 14.06 21.93
CA TRP A 229 -6.13 13.78 23.19
C TRP A 229 -5.20 14.11 24.35
N SER A 230 -5.71 14.77 25.40
CA SER A 230 -4.88 15.24 26.53
C SER A 230 -3.63 16.00 26.03
N ASN A 231 -2.41 15.51 26.31
CA ASN A 231 -1.13 16.07 25.83
C ASN A 231 -0.45 15.19 24.77
N GLN A 232 -1.20 14.29 24.13
CA GLN A 232 -0.70 13.33 23.15
C GLN A 232 -1.31 13.62 21.78
N VAL A 233 -0.56 13.18 20.75
CA VAL A 233 -0.92 13.38 19.36
C VAL A 233 -0.53 12.15 18.56
N ALA A 234 -1.40 11.73 17.64
CA ALA A 234 -1.16 10.68 16.68
C ALA A 234 -1.45 11.15 15.26
N ASN A 235 -0.51 10.94 14.37
CA ASN A 235 -0.59 11.33 12.97
C ASN A 235 -0.06 10.23 12.03
N GLN A 236 -0.16 8.98 12.47
CA GLN A 236 0.39 7.82 11.78
C GLN A 236 -0.70 6.82 11.42
N LYS A 237 -0.53 6.13 10.30
CA LYS A 237 -1.24 4.90 9.95
C LYS A 237 -0.30 3.71 10.12
N GLY A 238 -0.74 2.65 10.78
CA GLY A 238 -0.02 1.38 10.84
C GLY A 238 -0.21 0.55 9.57
N ARG A 239 0.80 -0.25 9.26
CA ARG A 239 0.77 -1.27 8.22
C ARG A 239 1.44 -2.54 8.74
N THR A 240 0.81 -3.66 8.42
CA THR A 240 1.29 -4.99 8.79
C THR A 240 1.56 -5.79 7.53
N ILE A 241 2.76 -6.38 7.47
CA ILE A 241 3.13 -7.40 6.48
C ILE A 241 3.21 -8.71 7.24
N ALA A 242 2.34 -9.67 6.90
CA ALA A 242 2.27 -10.96 7.57
C ALA A 242 2.14 -12.06 6.51
N TYR A 243 3.21 -12.83 6.32
CA TYR A 243 3.20 -14.05 5.52
C TYR A 243 3.82 -15.18 6.33
N ASP A 244 3.43 -16.42 6.02
CA ASP A 244 3.91 -17.58 6.77
C ASP A 244 5.44 -17.80 6.73
N HIS A 245 6.11 -17.24 5.72
CA HIS A 245 7.53 -17.44 5.44
C HIS A 245 8.44 -16.28 5.87
N ILE A 246 7.89 -15.21 6.47
CA ILE A 246 8.67 -14.12 7.07
C ILE A 246 8.10 -13.76 8.46
N PRO A 247 8.91 -13.20 9.37
CA PRO A 247 8.36 -12.59 10.58
C PRO A 247 7.30 -11.54 10.22
N LEU A 248 6.28 -11.40 11.06
CA LEU A 248 5.36 -10.26 10.97
C LEU A 248 6.20 -8.98 10.97
N ILE A 249 5.93 -8.02 10.10
CA ILE A 249 6.57 -6.71 10.10
C ILE A 249 5.48 -5.65 10.28
N TYR A 250 5.62 -4.83 11.32
CA TYR A 250 4.76 -3.67 11.52
C TYR A 250 5.57 -2.39 11.30
N TYR A 251 5.00 -1.45 10.56
CA TYR A 251 5.61 -0.14 10.31
C TYR A 251 4.54 0.94 10.18
N THR A 252 4.90 2.18 10.49
CA THR A 252 3.99 3.32 10.41
C THR A 252 4.34 4.24 9.25
N GLN A 253 3.34 4.92 8.72
CA GLN A 253 3.51 6.00 7.76
C GLN A 253 2.70 7.22 8.20
N PRO A 254 3.09 8.44 7.80
CA PRO A 254 2.25 9.61 8.03
C PRO A 254 0.82 9.39 7.52
N ALA A 255 -0.15 9.79 8.33
CA ALA A 255 -1.56 9.76 7.99
C ALA A 255 -1.87 10.92 7.04
N GLN A 256 -1.64 10.68 5.75
CA GLN A 256 -1.87 11.66 4.70
C GLN A 256 -2.53 11.04 3.47
N THR A 257 -3.20 11.90 2.71
CA THR A 257 -3.81 11.59 1.42
C THR A 257 -3.58 12.76 0.46
N ARG A 258 -3.65 12.50 -0.85
CA ARG A 258 -3.58 13.56 -1.85
C ARG A 258 -4.96 14.16 -2.10
N LEU A 259 -5.07 15.49 -2.13
CA LEU A 259 -6.21 16.19 -2.71
C LEU A 259 -5.87 16.57 -4.15
N SER A 260 -6.62 16.02 -5.08
CA SER A 260 -6.34 16.17 -6.51
C SER A 260 -7.41 17.04 -7.14
N LYS A 261 -7.06 18.30 -7.43
CA LYS A 261 -7.95 19.18 -8.18
C LYS A 261 -7.98 18.73 -9.63
N VAL A 262 -9.10 18.19 -10.05
CA VAL A 262 -9.30 17.67 -11.41
C VAL A 262 -10.51 18.36 -12.00
N GLU A 263 -10.26 19.33 -12.85
CA GLU A 263 -11.28 19.87 -13.75
C GLU A 263 -11.44 18.86 -14.89
N MET A 264 -12.55 18.12 -14.85
CA MET A 264 -12.89 17.15 -15.88
C MET A 264 -14.40 17.08 -16.10
N VAL A 265 -14.74 16.73 -17.33
CA VAL A 265 -16.09 16.35 -17.76
C VAL A 265 -16.11 14.83 -17.94
N THR A 266 -17.11 14.19 -17.38
CA THR A 266 -17.39 12.77 -17.58
C THR A 266 -18.60 12.59 -18.49
N LYS A 267 -18.60 11.53 -19.30
CA LYS A 267 -19.77 11.02 -20.02
C LYS A 267 -19.93 9.53 -19.72
N GLY A 268 -21.15 9.03 -19.89
CA GLY A 268 -21.54 7.73 -19.35
C GLY A 268 -21.76 7.82 -17.83
N LYS A 269 -22.35 6.77 -17.26
CA LYS A 269 -22.65 6.67 -15.84
C LYS A 269 -22.32 5.30 -15.28
N LYS A 270 -22.64 4.21 -15.99
CA LYS A 270 -22.49 2.84 -15.50
C LYS A 270 -21.30 2.15 -16.13
N ILE A 271 -20.34 1.74 -15.31
CA ILE A 271 -19.09 1.13 -15.76
C ILE A 271 -19.02 -0.30 -15.27
N GLY A 272 -18.87 -1.25 -16.20
CA GLY A 272 -18.51 -2.62 -15.86
C GLY A 272 -17.04 -2.71 -15.56
N TYR A 273 -16.67 -3.31 -14.43
CA TYR A 273 -15.28 -3.52 -14.07
C TYR A 273 -14.99 -5.00 -13.84
N ILE A 274 -14.04 -5.55 -14.59
CA ILE A 274 -13.57 -6.92 -14.39
C ILE A 274 -12.32 -6.84 -13.53
N ALA A 275 -12.42 -7.23 -12.25
CA ALA A 275 -11.35 -7.05 -11.27
C ALA A 275 -10.06 -7.75 -11.69
N GLY A 276 -8.93 -7.06 -11.57
CA GLY A 276 -7.59 -7.59 -11.77
C GLY A 276 -6.88 -7.92 -10.45
N ALA A 277 -5.58 -8.20 -10.53
CA ALA A 277 -4.75 -8.46 -9.36
C ALA A 277 -4.36 -7.16 -8.65
N GLY A 278 -4.95 -6.90 -7.49
CA GLY A 278 -4.54 -5.84 -6.57
C GLY A 278 -4.78 -4.41 -7.06
N ASP A 279 -5.79 -4.19 -7.90
CA ASP A 279 -6.11 -2.86 -8.44
C ASP A 279 -6.99 -2.00 -7.51
N LYS A 280 -6.82 -0.68 -7.63
CA LYS A 280 -7.62 0.35 -6.93
C LYS A 280 -8.39 1.26 -7.91
N LEU A 281 -8.59 0.79 -9.14
CA LEU A 281 -9.29 1.54 -10.17
C LEU A 281 -10.78 1.73 -9.87
N PRO A 282 -11.53 0.74 -9.35
CA PRO A 282 -12.94 0.93 -9.02
C PRO A 282 -13.18 2.13 -8.13
N GLN A 283 -12.39 2.28 -7.06
CA GLN A 283 -12.51 3.43 -6.16
C GLN A 283 -12.19 4.75 -6.86
N ALA A 284 -11.23 4.75 -7.79
CA ALA A 284 -10.91 5.95 -8.57
C ALA A 284 -12.06 6.33 -9.52
N LEU A 285 -12.69 5.36 -10.20
CA LEU A 285 -13.84 5.57 -11.08
C LEU A 285 -15.07 6.08 -10.31
N GLU A 286 -15.34 5.53 -9.13
CA GLU A 286 -16.40 6.01 -8.23
C GLU A 286 -16.19 7.48 -7.85
N GLN A 287 -14.94 7.88 -7.56
CA GLN A 287 -14.60 9.27 -7.28
C GLN A 287 -14.79 10.20 -8.48
N MET A 288 -14.71 9.69 -9.72
CA MET A 288 -15.07 10.43 -10.92
C MET A 288 -16.59 10.64 -11.06
N GLY A 289 -17.39 9.97 -10.23
CA GLY A 289 -18.85 10.02 -10.24
C GLY A 289 -19.53 8.89 -11.02
N TYR A 290 -18.78 7.87 -11.43
CA TYR A 290 -19.33 6.68 -12.09
C TYR A 290 -19.95 5.70 -11.08
N GLU A 291 -20.96 4.98 -11.52
CA GLU A 291 -21.49 3.78 -10.85
C GLU A 291 -20.71 2.58 -11.36
N VAL A 292 -19.88 1.97 -10.50
CA VAL A 292 -19.04 0.82 -10.88
C VAL A 292 -19.74 -0.47 -10.51
N LYS A 293 -20.05 -1.30 -11.50
CA LYS A 293 -20.49 -2.69 -11.31
C LYS A 293 -19.30 -3.61 -11.52
N VAL A 294 -18.85 -4.26 -10.46
CA VAL A 294 -17.89 -5.36 -10.59
C VAL A 294 -18.58 -6.52 -11.30
N LEU A 295 -17.98 -7.01 -12.39
CA LEU A 295 -18.52 -8.09 -13.22
C LEU A 295 -17.88 -9.42 -12.83
N HIS A 296 -18.73 -10.42 -12.61
CA HIS A 296 -18.34 -11.81 -12.42
C HIS A 296 -18.74 -12.65 -13.64
N GLU A 297 -18.36 -13.93 -13.67
CA GLU A 297 -18.57 -14.80 -14.83
C GLU A 297 -20.03 -14.87 -15.31
N ASP A 298 -20.99 -14.86 -14.39
CA ASP A 298 -22.42 -14.94 -14.67
C ASP A 298 -23.01 -13.62 -15.21
N ASP A 299 -22.28 -12.51 -15.10
CA ASP A 299 -22.74 -11.19 -15.57
C ASP A 299 -22.61 -11.01 -17.08
N PHE A 300 -21.96 -11.92 -17.81
CA PHE A 300 -21.71 -11.82 -19.25
C PHE A 300 -22.94 -12.20 -20.09
N THR A 301 -24.07 -11.58 -19.76
CA THR A 301 -25.34 -11.70 -20.47
C THR A 301 -25.66 -10.39 -21.21
N PRO A 302 -26.34 -10.42 -22.37
CA PRO A 302 -26.69 -9.21 -23.09
C PRO A 302 -27.45 -8.19 -22.25
N ALA A 303 -28.35 -8.65 -21.36
CA ALA A 303 -29.13 -7.78 -20.49
C ALA A 303 -28.26 -6.95 -19.55
N VAL A 304 -27.20 -7.55 -18.98
CA VAL A 304 -26.27 -6.84 -18.11
C VAL A 304 -25.33 -5.95 -18.92
N LEU A 305 -24.68 -6.50 -19.95
CA LEU A 305 -23.65 -5.79 -20.70
C LEU A 305 -24.21 -4.57 -21.43
N ASN A 306 -25.41 -4.66 -22.01
CA ASN A 306 -26.05 -3.55 -22.70
C ASN A 306 -26.47 -2.39 -21.78
N GLY A 307 -26.53 -2.63 -20.47
CA GLY A 307 -26.79 -1.59 -19.46
C GLY A 307 -25.56 -0.77 -19.06
N LEU A 308 -24.39 -1.05 -19.64
CA LEU A 308 -23.10 -0.45 -19.28
C LEU A 308 -22.60 0.47 -20.40
N ASP A 309 -22.16 1.67 -20.02
CA ASP A 309 -21.60 2.65 -20.96
C ASP A 309 -20.18 2.27 -21.42
N ALA A 310 -19.41 1.64 -20.53
CA ALA A 310 -18.11 1.07 -20.85
C ALA A 310 -17.82 -0.15 -19.97
N ILE A 311 -16.95 -1.03 -20.45
CA ILE A 311 -16.37 -2.14 -19.68
C ILE A 311 -14.85 -1.94 -19.62
N ILE A 312 -14.30 -2.06 -18.42
CA ILE A 312 -12.87 -1.89 -18.17
C ILE A 312 -12.33 -3.18 -17.54
N THR A 313 -11.23 -3.69 -18.07
CA THR A 313 -10.51 -4.79 -17.42
C THR A 313 -9.46 -4.25 -16.47
N GLY A 314 -9.36 -4.87 -15.29
CA GLY A 314 -8.31 -4.62 -14.33
C GLY A 314 -6.98 -5.21 -14.76
N VAL A 315 -5.97 -4.90 -13.95
CA VAL A 315 -4.58 -5.32 -14.11
C VAL A 315 -4.51 -6.85 -14.20
N ARG A 316 -4.04 -7.40 -15.33
CA ARG A 316 -3.88 -8.85 -15.56
C ARG A 316 -5.19 -9.63 -15.46
N ALA A 317 -6.35 -9.00 -15.69
CA ALA A 317 -7.64 -9.69 -15.63
C ALA A 317 -7.66 -10.97 -16.49
N TYR A 318 -7.12 -10.93 -17.71
CA TYR A 318 -7.03 -12.11 -18.59
C TYR A 318 -6.01 -13.16 -18.15
N ASN A 319 -5.08 -12.82 -17.23
CA ASN A 319 -4.16 -13.80 -16.66
C ASN A 319 -4.75 -14.51 -15.43
N ILE A 320 -5.73 -13.92 -14.74
CA ILE A 320 -6.29 -14.47 -13.50
C ILE A 320 -7.69 -15.07 -13.65
N HIS A 321 -8.45 -14.64 -14.68
CA HIS A 321 -9.82 -15.11 -14.93
C HIS A 321 -9.87 -15.96 -16.19
N GLU A 322 -9.82 -17.28 -16.02
CA GLU A 322 -9.86 -18.24 -17.14
C GLU A 322 -11.13 -18.09 -18.00
N TYR A 323 -12.26 -17.74 -17.37
CA TYR A 323 -13.55 -17.60 -18.04
C TYR A 323 -13.58 -16.49 -19.11
N LEU A 324 -12.71 -15.49 -19.05
CA LEU A 324 -12.72 -14.38 -20.01
C LEU A 324 -12.49 -14.84 -21.45
N SER A 325 -11.73 -15.93 -21.63
CA SER A 325 -11.56 -16.56 -22.95
C SER A 325 -12.88 -17.07 -23.51
N ALA A 326 -13.72 -17.68 -22.65
CA ALA A 326 -15.03 -18.21 -23.03
C ALA A 326 -16.09 -17.11 -23.22
N LYS A 327 -15.88 -15.92 -22.65
CA LYS A 327 -16.79 -14.76 -22.80
C LYS A 327 -16.39 -13.80 -23.93
N TYR A 328 -15.42 -14.18 -24.77
CA TYR A 328 -14.95 -13.37 -25.90
C TYR A 328 -16.10 -12.91 -26.80
N ASP A 329 -16.96 -13.83 -27.24
CA ASP A 329 -18.05 -13.50 -28.16
C ASP A 329 -19.07 -12.53 -27.56
N ALA A 330 -19.33 -12.63 -26.24
CA ALA A 330 -20.21 -11.71 -25.53
C ALA A 330 -19.61 -10.28 -25.48
N LEU A 331 -18.31 -10.17 -25.24
CA LEU A 331 -17.58 -8.89 -25.26
C LEU A 331 -17.53 -8.30 -26.67
N MET A 332 -17.31 -9.11 -27.71
CA MET A 332 -17.33 -8.64 -29.09
C MET A 332 -18.71 -8.14 -29.51
N ALA A 333 -19.78 -8.87 -29.14
CA ALA A 333 -21.16 -8.45 -29.38
C ALA A 333 -21.49 -7.14 -28.66
N TYR A 334 -20.99 -6.95 -27.43
CA TYR A 334 -21.13 -5.69 -26.69
C TYR A 334 -20.48 -4.51 -27.44
N ILE A 335 -19.25 -4.67 -27.93
CA ILE A 335 -18.56 -3.62 -28.70
C ILE A 335 -19.32 -3.33 -30.00
N GLN A 336 -19.74 -4.36 -30.74
CA GLN A 336 -20.50 -4.20 -31.98
C GLN A 336 -21.78 -3.37 -31.80
N GLN A 337 -22.43 -3.48 -30.64
CA GLN A 337 -23.65 -2.73 -30.30
C GLN A 337 -23.40 -1.29 -29.82
N GLY A 338 -22.14 -0.85 -29.75
CA GLY A 338 -21.78 0.51 -29.37
C GLY A 338 -21.12 0.64 -28.00
N GLY A 339 -20.75 -0.47 -27.37
CA GLY A 339 -20.01 -0.48 -26.12
C GLY A 339 -18.54 -0.12 -26.30
N ASN A 340 -17.94 0.48 -25.28
CA ASN A 340 -16.50 0.73 -25.22
C ASN A 340 -15.85 -0.32 -24.32
N LEU A 341 -14.96 -1.16 -24.87
CA LEU A 341 -14.15 -2.11 -24.09
C LEU A 341 -12.73 -1.60 -23.95
N ILE A 342 -12.31 -1.35 -22.70
CA ILE A 342 -10.98 -0.84 -22.35
C ILE A 342 -10.20 -1.95 -21.66
N VAL A 343 -9.26 -2.54 -22.39
CA VAL A 343 -8.37 -3.58 -21.90
C VAL A 343 -7.05 -2.95 -21.45
N GLN A 344 -6.73 -3.13 -20.17
CA GLN A 344 -5.51 -2.60 -19.58
C GLN A 344 -4.56 -3.74 -19.24
N TYR A 345 -3.26 -3.48 -19.37
CA TYR A 345 -2.19 -4.20 -18.68
C TYR A 345 -2.39 -5.72 -18.61
N ASN A 346 -2.03 -6.43 -19.69
CA ASN A 346 -1.94 -7.90 -19.65
C ASN A 346 -0.50 -8.31 -19.95
N THR A 347 -0.06 -9.43 -19.37
CA THR A 347 1.32 -9.88 -19.55
C THR A 347 1.36 -11.13 -20.39
N ASN A 348 2.22 -11.13 -21.42
CA ASN A 348 2.57 -12.30 -22.21
C ASN A 348 3.82 -12.96 -21.56
N ASN A 349 3.64 -13.73 -20.48
CA ASN A 349 4.74 -14.33 -19.72
C ASN A 349 4.87 -15.85 -19.95
N GLN A 350 5.96 -16.44 -19.47
CA GLN A 350 6.31 -17.86 -19.69
C GLN A 350 5.40 -18.85 -18.94
N ILE A 351 4.60 -18.39 -17.97
CA ILE A 351 3.64 -19.23 -17.21
C ILE A 351 2.37 -19.46 -18.04
N GLY A 352 2.17 -18.66 -19.09
CA GLY A 352 1.27 -18.92 -20.20
C GLY A 352 1.12 -17.64 -21.02
N PRO A 353 1.20 -17.68 -22.36
CA PRO A 353 0.82 -16.52 -23.15
C PRO A 353 -0.62 -16.16 -22.81
N VAL A 354 -1.03 -14.91 -23.07
CA VAL A 354 -2.47 -14.62 -23.15
C VAL A 354 -3.01 -15.45 -24.32
N LYS A 355 -3.50 -16.66 -24.01
CA LYS A 355 -4.06 -17.60 -25.01
C LYS A 355 -5.40 -17.09 -25.54
N ALA A 356 -6.04 -16.19 -24.80
CA ALA A 356 -7.30 -15.56 -25.14
C ALA A 356 -7.12 -14.54 -26.26
N LYS A 357 -8.03 -14.54 -27.25
CA LYS A 357 -8.23 -13.35 -28.07
C LYS A 357 -8.73 -12.23 -27.16
N ILE A 358 -7.96 -11.17 -27.03
CA ILE A 358 -8.29 -10.03 -26.16
C ILE A 358 -9.06 -8.93 -26.88
N GLY A 359 -8.97 -8.88 -28.21
CA GLY A 359 -9.58 -7.85 -29.03
C GLY A 359 -9.98 -8.35 -30.42
N PRO A 360 -10.72 -7.51 -31.17
CA PRO A 360 -11.30 -7.89 -32.46
C PRO A 360 -10.28 -8.01 -33.61
N PHE A 361 -9.12 -7.37 -33.48
CA PHE A 361 -8.07 -7.31 -34.49
C PHE A 361 -6.73 -7.78 -33.92
N PRO A 362 -5.82 -8.31 -34.75
CA PRO A 362 -4.54 -8.83 -34.28
C PRO A 362 -3.60 -7.71 -33.78
N PHE A 363 -2.93 -8.00 -32.67
CA PHE A 363 -1.75 -7.30 -32.17
C PHE A 363 -1.04 -8.22 -31.19
N THR A 364 0.23 -7.94 -30.93
CA THR A 364 1.04 -8.69 -29.95
C THR A 364 1.39 -7.80 -28.78
N ILE A 365 1.20 -8.31 -27.56
CA ILE A 365 1.67 -7.64 -26.35
C ILE A 365 3.15 -7.99 -26.15
N THR A 366 4.01 -6.98 -26.11
CA THR A 366 5.46 -7.14 -25.93
C THR A 366 5.89 -6.77 -24.52
N ARG A 367 7.21 -6.76 -24.27
CA ARG A 367 7.80 -6.31 -22.99
C ARG A 367 8.33 -4.88 -23.08
N THR A 368 7.98 -4.15 -24.14
CA THR A 368 8.34 -2.75 -24.33
C THR A 368 7.67 -1.88 -23.26
N ARG A 369 8.41 -0.92 -22.71
CA ARG A 369 8.05 -0.07 -21.57
C ARG A 369 8.68 1.30 -21.74
N VAL A 370 8.13 2.30 -21.06
CA VAL A 370 8.73 3.62 -20.84
C VAL A 370 8.72 3.85 -19.35
N THR A 371 9.91 3.76 -18.74
CA THR A 371 10.12 3.72 -17.30
C THR A 371 10.49 5.07 -16.71
N GLU A 372 10.90 6.03 -17.53
CA GLU A 372 11.13 7.40 -17.11
C GLU A 372 9.78 8.10 -16.87
N GLU A 373 9.48 8.42 -15.62
CA GLU A 373 8.20 9.04 -15.22
C GLU A 373 7.97 10.43 -15.83
N ASP A 374 9.04 11.11 -16.26
CA ASP A 374 9.03 12.41 -16.94
C ASP A 374 9.28 12.31 -18.46
N ALA A 375 9.33 11.11 -19.04
CA ALA A 375 9.46 10.92 -20.48
C ALA A 375 8.41 11.73 -21.25
N GLY A 376 8.86 12.35 -22.35
CA GLY A 376 8.02 13.15 -23.23
C GLY A 376 6.96 12.30 -23.94
N VAL A 377 5.78 12.86 -24.14
CA VAL A 377 4.68 12.21 -24.86
C VAL A 377 4.35 12.99 -26.12
N ASN A 378 4.53 12.34 -27.26
CA ASN A 378 4.26 12.88 -28.59
C ASN A 378 2.84 12.51 -29.03
N PHE A 379 2.11 13.49 -29.57
CA PHE A 379 0.73 13.29 -30.01
C PHE A 379 0.75 13.01 -31.51
N LEU A 380 0.78 11.72 -31.85
CA LEU A 380 0.91 11.25 -33.23
C LEU A 380 -0.37 11.47 -34.04
N LEU A 381 -1.53 11.43 -33.35
CA LEU A 381 -2.84 11.69 -33.94
C LEU A 381 -3.57 12.78 -33.12
N PRO A 382 -3.14 14.05 -33.21
CA PRO A 382 -3.59 15.12 -32.32
C PRO A 382 -5.09 15.43 -32.43
N GLU A 383 -5.71 15.11 -33.56
CA GLU A 383 -7.15 15.29 -33.81
C GLU A 383 -8.00 14.08 -33.38
N HIS A 384 -7.40 12.99 -32.90
CA HIS A 384 -8.14 11.80 -32.50
C HIS A 384 -9.10 12.13 -31.33
N PRO A 385 -10.36 11.63 -31.33
CA PRO A 385 -11.35 11.98 -30.30
C PRO A 385 -10.90 11.75 -28.86
N VAL A 386 -10.08 10.72 -28.62
CA VAL A 386 -9.53 10.39 -27.30
C VAL A 386 -8.68 11.52 -26.70
N LEU A 387 -8.08 12.38 -27.53
CA LEU A 387 -7.27 13.51 -27.06
C LEU A 387 -8.07 14.81 -26.97
N ASN A 388 -9.34 14.81 -27.38
CA ASN A 388 -10.10 16.04 -27.59
C ASN A 388 -11.47 16.07 -26.90
N THR A 389 -12.06 14.92 -26.60
CA THR A 389 -13.43 14.86 -26.07
C THR A 389 -13.62 13.76 -25.03
N PRO A 390 -14.40 14.02 -23.96
CA PRO A 390 -14.97 15.32 -23.59
C PRO A 390 -13.96 16.31 -23.01
N ASN A 391 -12.73 15.86 -22.71
CA ASN A 391 -11.66 16.72 -22.19
C ASN A 391 -10.58 16.92 -23.26
N LYS A 392 -10.06 18.14 -23.40
CA LYS A 392 -8.86 18.37 -24.22
C LYS A 392 -7.64 17.87 -23.45
N ILE A 393 -6.88 16.97 -24.05
CA ILE A 393 -5.62 16.45 -23.53
C ILE A 393 -4.48 17.26 -24.14
N THR A 394 -3.47 17.53 -23.34
CA THR A 394 -2.25 18.28 -23.68
C THR A 394 -1.04 17.59 -23.04
N VAL A 395 0.17 18.01 -23.38
CA VAL A 395 1.40 17.47 -22.75
C VAL A 395 1.37 17.63 -21.22
N LYS A 396 0.70 18.67 -20.70
CA LYS A 396 0.53 18.89 -19.25
C LYS A 396 -0.24 17.77 -18.54
N ASP A 397 -1.07 17.01 -19.26
CA ASP A 397 -1.78 15.86 -18.70
C ASP A 397 -0.86 14.67 -18.40
N PHE A 398 0.38 14.74 -18.87
CA PHE A 398 1.45 13.81 -18.56
C PHE A 398 2.39 14.37 -17.48
N GLU A 399 2.15 15.54 -16.90
CA GLU A 399 2.97 16.01 -15.76
C GLU A 399 2.57 15.28 -14.46
N GLY A 400 3.57 15.00 -13.60
CA GLY A 400 3.36 14.45 -12.26
C GLY A 400 2.93 12.97 -12.22
N TRP A 401 3.09 12.24 -13.33
CA TRP A 401 2.97 10.78 -13.33
C TRP A 401 4.09 10.18 -12.46
N ILE A 402 3.84 9.02 -11.86
CA ILE A 402 4.77 8.41 -10.93
C ILE A 402 5.31 7.08 -11.47
N GLN A 403 6.57 6.79 -11.12
CA GLN A 403 7.23 5.50 -11.35
C GLN A 403 7.52 5.15 -12.82
N GLU A 404 6.55 5.23 -13.74
CA GLU A 404 6.71 4.89 -15.16
C GLU A 404 5.55 5.45 -16.01
N ARG A 405 5.69 5.55 -17.35
CA ARG A 405 4.60 5.98 -18.25
C ARG A 405 3.70 4.83 -18.66
N SER A 406 4.32 3.74 -19.07
CA SER A 406 3.63 2.71 -19.83
C SER A 406 4.45 1.45 -19.92
N ILE A 407 3.75 0.33 -20.04
CA ILE A 407 4.31 -1.01 -20.00
C ILE A 407 3.49 -1.97 -20.83
N TYR A 408 4.16 -2.98 -21.37
CA TYR A 408 3.55 -4.02 -22.19
C TYR A 408 2.87 -3.45 -23.43
N HIS A 409 3.62 -2.72 -24.25
CA HIS A 409 3.08 -2.08 -25.46
C HIS A 409 2.59 -3.11 -26.49
N ALA A 410 1.67 -2.67 -27.32
CA ALA A 410 1.23 -3.42 -28.49
C ALA A 410 2.20 -3.23 -29.66
N GLU A 411 2.54 -4.32 -30.35
CA GLU A 411 3.31 -4.31 -31.60
C GLU A 411 2.64 -5.22 -32.65
N GLY A 412 3.03 -5.05 -33.91
CA GLY A 412 2.37 -5.75 -35.02
C GLY A 412 0.87 -5.44 -35.09
N ILE A 413 0.52 -4.19 -34.81
CA ILE A 413 -0.87 -3.72 -34.71
C ILE A 413 -1.52 -3.70 -36.10
N ASP A 414 -2.72 -4.26 -36.19
CA ASP A 414 -3.54 -4.22 -37.40
C ASP A 414 -3.81 -2.77 -37.89
N PRO A 415 -3.89 -2.51 -39.21
CA PRO A 415 -4.20 -1.18 -39.75
C PRO A 415 -5.52 -0.56 -39.25
N ALA A 416 -6.45 -1.36 -38.72
CA ALA A 416 -7.66 -0.86 -38.08
C ALA A 416 -7.40 -0.05 -36.80
N PHE A 417 -6.22 -0.20 -36.17
CA PHE A 417 -5.87 0.52 -34.95
C PHE A 417 -5.31 1.92 -35.23
N ALA A 418 -5.84 2.91 -34.52
CA ALA A 418 -5.21 4.20 -34.29
C ALA A 418 -4.28 4.12 -33.07
N ALA A 419 -3.08 4.68 -33.20
CA ALA A 419 -2.08 4.79 -32.13
C ALA A 419 -1.75 6.27 -31.85
N PRO A 420 -2.56 6.95 -31.01
CA PRO A 420 -2.50 8.41 -30.90
C PRO A 420 -1.29 8.97 -30.13
N LEU A 421 -0.55 8.13 -29.40
CA LEU A 421 0.55 8.54 -28.54
C LEU A 421 1.86 7.85 -28.96
N GLY A 422 2.96 8.58 -28.92
CA GLY A 422 4.34 8.09 -29.03
C GLY A 422 5.15 8.48 -27.80
N MET A 423 6.03 7.60 -27.33
CA MET A 423 6.89 7.82 -26.16
C MET A 423 8.10 6.88 -26.17
N ASN A 424 9.17 7.28 -25.49
CA ASN A 424 10.38 6.49 -25.23
C ASN A 424 11.15 7.04 -24.02
N ASP A 425 11.95 6.18 -23.41
CA ASP A 425 12.99 6.58 -22.46
C ASP A 425 14.17 7.24 -23.21
N GLN A 426 15.03 7.97 -22.48
CA GLN A 426 16.16 8.67 -23.06
C GLN A 426 17.11 7.71 -23.79
N GLY A 427 17.35 7.98 -25.07
CA GLY A 427 18.24 7.16 -25.91
C GLY A 427 17.59 5.91 -26.50
N GLU A 428 16.32 5.63 -26.18
CA GLU A 428 15.54 4.57 -26.80
C GLU A 428 14.76 5.05 -28.04
N LYS A 429 14.29 4.11 -28.86
CA LYS A 429 13.47 4.41 -30.04
C LYS A 429 12.02 4.66 -29.60
N GLU A 430 11.40 5.70 -30.15
CA GLU A 430 9.96 5.96 -29.98
C GLU A 430 9.09 4.75 -30.35
N ASN A 431 8.15 4.43 -29.47
CA ASN A 431 7.13 3.41 -29.68
C ASN A 431 5.72 4.01 -29.45
N ASN A 432 4.74 3.54 -30.22
CA ASN A 432 3.36 4.04 -30.20
C ASN A 432 2.31 3.03 -29.69
N GLY A 433 2.76 1.88 -29.18
CA GLY A 433 1.91 0.80 -28.70
C GLY A 433 1.37 0.98 -27.29
N SER A 434 1.60 2.13 -26.63
CA SER A 434 1.12 2.38 -25.27
C SER A 434 -0.39 2.57 -25.19
N LEU A 435 -1.02 3.00 -26.29
CA LEU A 435 -2.46 3.17 -26.42
C LEU A 435 -2.84 2.91 -27.88
N ILE A 436 -3.65 1.88 -28.11
CA ILE A 436 -4.21 1.59 -29.43
C ILE A 436 -5.73 1.48 -29.35
N ILE A 437 -6.41 2.01 -30.36
CA ILE A 437 -7.86 2.15 -30.39
C ILE A 437 -8.36 1.74 -31.76
N ALA A 438 -9.32 0.82 -31.83
CA ALA A 438 -9.93 0.43 -33.10
C ALA A 438 -11.47 0.47 -33.01
N PRO A 439 -12.15 1.01 -34.03
CA PRO A 439 -13.59 0.88 -34.14
C PRO A 439 -13.96 -0.58 -34.45
N TYR A 440 -15.02 -1.09 -33.82
CA TYR A 440 -15.55 -2.41 -34.14
C TYR A 440 -17.08 -2.41 -34.04
N GLY A 441 -17.75 -2.52 -35.19
CA GLY A 441 -19.17 -2.19 -35.30
C GLY A 441 -19.42 -0.75 -34.85
N LYS A 442 -20.39 -0.54 -33.95
CA LYS A 442 -20.75 0.81 -33.46
C LYS A 442 -19.90 1.28 -32.28
N GLY A 443 -19.12 0.40 -31.66
CA GLY A 443 -18.35 0.68 -30.45
C GLY A 443 -16.85 0.69 -30.71
N ASN A 444 -16.08 0.74 -29.64
CA ASN A 444 -14.62 0.85 -29.70
C ASN A 444 -13.96 -0.22 -28.83
N PHE A 445 -12.89 -0.79 -29.37
CA PHE A 445 -11.94 -1.56 -28.60
C PHE A 445 -10.71 -0.71 -28.30
N VAL A 446 -10.26 -0.72 -27.06
CA VAL A 446 -9.04 -0.05 -26.59
C VAL A 446 -8.14 -1.09 -25.95
N TYR A 447 -6.87 -1.09 -26.34
CA TYR A 447 -5.80 -1.67 -25.53
C TYR A 447 -4.87 -0.56 -25.04
N THR A 448 -4.53 -0.57 -23.77
CA THR A 448 -3.61 0.41 -23.18
C THR A 448 -2.59 -0.25 -22.25
N GLY A 449 -1.33 0.10 -22.49
CA GLY A 449 -0.19 -0.15 -21.62
C GLY A 449 0.11 1.02 -20.67
N LEU A 450 -0.60 2.15 -20.77
CA LEU A 450 -0.46 3.26 -19.82
C LEU A 450 -0.77 2.78 -18.40
N VAL A 451 0.03 3.21 -17.42
CA VAL A 451 -0.07 2.72 -16.03
C VAL A 451 -1.17 3.38 -15.20
N PHE A 452 -2.39 3.44 -15.71
CA PHE A 452 -3.56 4.01 -15.00
C PHE A 452 -3.77 3.43 -13.60
N PHE A 453 -3.35 2.20 -13.35
CA PHE A 453 -3.40 1.55 -12.03
C PHE A 453 -2.43 2.10 -11.00
N ARG A 454 -1.45 2.88 -11.42
CA ARG A 454 -0.60 3.70 -10.54
C ARG A 454 -1.11 5.13 -10.51
N GLU A 455 -1.40 5.69 -11.67
CA GLU A 455 -1.71 7.13 -11.80
C GLU A 455 -3.05 7.53 -11.21
N LEU A 456 -4.11 6.74 -11.42
CA LEU A 456 -5.43 7.07 -10.87
C LEU A 456 -5.39 6.98 -9.33
N PRO A 457 -4.90 5.89 -8.69
CA PRO A 457 -4.78 5.87 -7.23
C PRO A 457 -3.83 6.94 -6.66
N ALA A 458 -2.83 7.37 -7.43
CA ALA A 458 -1.92 8.45 -7.05
C ALA A 458 -2.54 9.86 -7.18
N GLY A 459 -3.73 9.98 -7.80
CA GLY A 459 -4.43 11.25 -7.92
C GLY A 459 -4.01 12.11 -9.13
N VAL A 460 -3.40 11.52 -10.16
CA VAL A 460 -2.81 12.31 -11.27
C VAL A 460 -3.90 12.88 -12.19
N PRO A 461 -4.09 14.22 -12.28
CA PRO A 461 -5.24 14.81 -12.96
C PRO A 461 -5.40 14.43 -14.44
N GLY A 462 -4.29 14.37 -15.18
CA GLY A 462 -4.34 14.06 -16.61
C GLY A 462 -4.70 12.60 -16.90
N ALA A 463 -4.32 11.67 -16.02
CA ALA A 463 -4.76 10.28 -16.10
C ALA A 463 -6.28 10.15 -15.96
N TYR A 464 -6.90 10.93 -15.06
CA TYR A 464 -8.36 10.99 -14.91
C TYR A 464 -9.07 11.54 -16.15
N ARG A 465 -8.55 12.62 -16.74
CA ARG A 465 -9.10 13.19 -17.98
C ARG A 465 -9.00 12.22 -19.15
N LEU A 466 -7.86 11.55 -19.31
CA LEU A 466 -7.67 10.56 -20.37
C LEU A 466 -8.57 9.32 -20.17
N MET A 467 -8.71 8.82 -18.94
CA MET A 467 -9.65 7.74 -18.63
C MET A 467 -11.10 8.14 -18.94
N ALA A 468 -11.51 9.36 -18.58
CA ALA A 468 -12.84 9.88 -18.92
C ALA A 468 -13.07 9.92 -20.44
N ASN A 469 -12.06 10.30 -21.22
CA ASN A 469 -12.12 10.29 -22.68
C ASN A 469 -12.21 8.88 -23.28
N LEU A 470 -11.48 7.91 -22.71
CA LEU A 470 -11.56 6.50 -23.14
C LEU A 470 -12.96 5.93 -22.91
N ILE A 471 -13.54 6.17 -21.73
CA ILE A 471 -14.90 5.75 -21.40
C ILE A 471 -15.91 6.41 -22.36
N ALA A 472 -15.68 7.66 -22.71
CA ALA A 472 -16.58 8.49 -23.51
C ALA A 472 -16.34 8.45 -25.02
N LEU A 473 -15.52 7.52 -25.52
CA LEU A 473 -15.24 7.41 -26.95
C LEU A 473 -16.56 7.37 -27.75
N PRO A 474 -16.66 8.16 -28.85
CA PRO A 474 -17.90 8.27 -29.60
C PRO A 474 -18.24 6.95 -30.30
N LYS A 475 -19.54 6.72 -30.50
CA LYS A 475 -20.01 5.60 -31.30
C LYS A 475 -19.66 5.83 -32.78
N ASN A 476 -19.28 4.75 -33.44
CA ASN A 476 -18.97 4.73 -34.87
C ASN A 476 -20.28 4.65 -35.69
N LYS A 477 -20.25 5.24 -36.89
CA LYS A 477 -21.40 5.34 -37.79
C LYS A 477 -21.61 4.06 -38.59
#